data_AF-A0A4Q6G0R9-F1
#
_entry.id   AF-A0A4Q6G0R9-F1
#
_cell.length_a   1.000
_cell.length_b   1.000
_cell.length_c   1.000
_cell.angle_alpha   90.00
_cell.angle_beta   90.00
_cell.angle_gamma   90.00
#
_symmetry.space_group_name_H-M   'P 1'
#
loop_
_entity.id
_entity.type
_entity.pdbx_description
1 polymer ?
#
loop_
_entity_poly.entity_id
_entity_poly.type
_entity_poly.pdbx_seq_one_letter_code
_entity_poly.pdbx_strand_id
1 'polypeptide(L)'
;MDPSFEEALSGLQAQLHVYRLALQAFVRIHPDPAALLRCWREVLDEAPDHVPLAPADVRHSAMLREQCQAYAEDWTAELVELATSLSSATHAAAPRNDPGR
;
A
#
# COMPACT_ATOMS: atom_id res chain seq x y z
N MET A 1 -24.21 -20.12 0.79
CA MET A 1 -23.29 -19.61 1.82
C MET A 1 -24.14 -19.06 2.95
N ASP A 2 -23.60 -18.92 4.17
CA ASP A 2 -24.35 -18.28 5.26
C ASP A 2 -24.50 -16.78 4.92
N PRO A 3 -25.72 -16.21 4.83
CA PRO A 3 -25.91 -14.80 4.48
C PRO A 3 -25.18 -13.84 5.43
N SER A 4 -24.97 -14.23 6.69
CA SER A 4 -24.17 -13.45 7.65
C SER A 4 -22.68 -13.43 7.29
N PHE A 5 -22.16 -14.52 6.72
CA PHE A 5 -20.78 -14.59 6.28
C PHE A 5 -20.55 -13.77 5.02
N GLU A 6 -21.49 -13.80 4.06
CA GLU A 6 -21.43 -12.97 2.85
C GLU A 6 -21.46 -11.48 3.20
N GLU A 7 -22.32 -11.06 4.13
CA GLU A 7 -22.38 -9.68 4.59
C GLU A 7 -21.07 -9.24 5.27
N ALA A 8 -20.52 -10.07 6.15
CA ALA A 8 -19.24 -9.79 6.82
C ALA A 8 -18.07 -9.70 5.81
N LEU A 9 -18.02 -10.62 4.85
CA LEU A 9 -17.00 -10.61 3.79
C LEU A 9 -17.12 -9.37 2.91
N SER A 10 -18.35 -9.01 2.51
CA SER A 10 -18.62 -7.81 1.73
C SER A 10 -18.18 -6.54 2.49
N GLY A 11 -18.49 -6.46 3.78
CA GLY A 11 -18.04 -5.37 4.66
C GLY A 11 -16.52 -5.24 4.71
N LEU A 12 -15.81 -6.36 4.90
CA LEU A 12 -14.34 -6.39 4.90
C LEU A 12 -13.75 -5.95 3.56
N GLN A 13 -14.30 -6.44 2.44
CA GLN A 13 -13.87 -6.03 1.10
C GLN A 13 -14.08 -4.53 0.86
N ALA A 14 -15.21 -3.97 1.30
CA ALA A 14 -15.49 -2.55 1.21
C ALA A 14 -14.50 -1.72 2.04
N GLN A 15 -14.20 -2.14 3.27
CA GLN A 15 -13.21 -1.49 4.13
C GLN A 15 -11.81 -1.49 3.50
N LEU A 16 -11.36 -2.66 3.02
CA LEU A 16 -10.06 -2.79 2.33
C LEU A 16 -9.98 -1.88 1.10
N HIS A 17 -11.07 -1.78 0.33
CA HIS A 17 -11.12 -0.90 -0.83
C HIS A 17 -10.99 0.58 -0.43
N VAL A 18 -11.72 1.02 0.60
CA VAL A 18 -11.63 2.41 1.10
C VAL A 18 -10.24 2.73 1.65
N TYR A 19 -9.63 1.80 2.40
CA TYR A 19 -8.25 2.00 2.87
C TYR A 19 -7.25 2.11 1.74
N ARG A 20 -7.39 1.30 0.67
CA ARG A 20 -6.54 1.42 -0.53
C ARG A 20 -6.69 2.79 -1.18
N LEU A 21 -7.92 3.30 -1.33
CA LEU A 21 -8.16 4.64 -1.88
C LEU A 21 -7.54 5.74 -1.02
N ALA A 22 -7.66 5.64 0.31
CA ALA A 22 -7.05 6.59 1.24
C ALA A 22 -5.52 6.59 1.12
N LEU A 23 -4.89 5.41 1.08
CA LEU A 23 -3.45 5.28 0.89
C LEU A 23 -2.99 5.86 -0.45
N GLN A 24 -3.70 5.59 -1.55
CA GLN A 24 -3.41 6.19 -2.85
C GLN A 24 -3.49 7.72 -2.81
N ALA A 25 -4.48 8.28 -2.11
CA ALA A 25 -4.58 9.73 -1.94
C ALA A 25 -3.37 10.28 -1.17
N PHE A 26 -2.94 9.61 -0.09
CA PHE A 26 -1.75 9.99 0.67
C PHE A 26 -0.47 9.94 -0.16
N VAL A 27 -0.27 8.89 -0.97
CA VAL A 27 0.89 8.77 -1.87
C VAL A 27 0.93 9.93 -2.87
N ARG A 28 -0.22 10.28 -3.47
CA ARG A 28 -0.31 11.35 -4.49
C ARG A 28 -0.01 12.75 -3.97
N ILE A 29 -0.31 13.02 -2.70
CA ILE A 29 0.01 14.32 -2.07
C ILE A 29 1.42 14.34 -1.45
N HIS A 30 2.12 13.20 -1.42
CA HIS A 30 3.40 13.11 -0.74
C HIS A 30 4.48 13.86 -1.53
N PRO A 31 5.25 14.76 -0.88
CA PRO A 31 6.25 15.59 -1.56
C PRO A 31 7.44 14.79 -2.11
N ASP A 32 7.74 13.64 -1.49
CA ASP A 32 8.78 12.71 -1.94
C ASP A 32 8.26 11.26 -1.94
N PRO A 33 7.65 10.81 -3.05
CA PRO A 33 7.13 9.45 -3.16
C PRO A 33 8.20 8.35 -2.97
N ALA A 34 9.47 8.65 -3.25
CA ALA A 34 10.56 7.70 -3.08
C ALA A 34 10.95 7.52 -1.59
N ALA A 35 10.92 8.59 -0.79
CA ALA A 35 11.07 8.49 0.66
C ALA A 35 9.93 7.68 1.29
N LEU A 36 8.69 7.85 0.80
CA LEU A 36 7.55 7.06 1.28
C LEU A 36 7.75 5.56 1.00
N LEU A 37 8.19 5.19 -0.21
CA LEU A 37 8.47 3.79 -0.56
C LEU A 37 9.57 3.18 0.33
N ARG A 38 10.59 3.97 0.68
CA ARG A 38 11.67 3.51 1.56
C ARG A 38 11.16 3.27 2.97
N CYS A 39 10.43 4.23 3.53
CA CYS A 39 9.79 4.11 4.84
C CYS A 39 8.84 2.90 4.89
N TRP A 40 8.05 2.68 3.84
CA TRP A 40 7.19 1.49 3.72
C TRP A 40 7.99 0.17 3.83
N ARG A 41 9.14 0.07 3.14
CA ARG A 41 10.00 -1.13 3.21
C ARG A 41 10.62 -1.32 4.59
N GLU A 42 11.07 -0.25 5.22
CA GLU A 42 11.60 -0.28 6.60
C GLU A 42 10.53 -0.79 7.59
N VAL A 43 9.29 -0.29 7.47
CA VAL A 43 8.17 -0.73 8.31
C VAL A 43 7.81 -2.20 8.05
N LEU A 44 7.91 -2.67 6.80
CA LEU A 44 7.70 -4.09 6.48
C LEU A 44 8.78 -4.98 7.10
N ASP A 45 10.05 -4.58 7.03
CA ASP A 45 11.17 -5.33 7.60
C ASP A 45 11.10 -5.36 9.15
N GLU A 46 10.57 -4.29 9.76
CA GLU A 46 10.34 -4.20 11.21
C GLU A 46 9.02 -4.85 11.67
N ALA A 47 8.17 -5.29 10.73
CA ALA A 47 6.87 -5.82 11.07
C ALA A 47 7.01 -7.08 11.94
N PRO A 48 6.20 -7.21 13.01
CA PRO A 48 6.28 -8.38 13.87
C PRO A 48 5.91 -9.66 13.10
N ASP A 49 6.58 -10.77 13.41
CA ASP A 49 6.31 -12.12 12.85
C ASP A 49 4.89 -12.67 13.13
N HIS A 50 4.09 -11.90 13.86
CA HIS A 50 2.74 -12.23 14.30
C HIS A 50 1.78 -11.09 13.99
N VAL A 51 0.53 -11.43 13.65
CA VAL A 51 -0.49 -10.42 13.34
C VAL A 51 -1.24 -10.04 14.61
N PRO A 52 -1.04 -8.84 15.19
CA PRO A 52 -1.54 -8.50 16.52
C PRO A 52 -3.06 -8.44 16.60
N LEU A 53 -3.74 -8.15 15.49
CA LEU A 53 -5.21 -8.10 15.40
C LEU A 53 -5.85 -9.48 15.14
N ALA A 54 -5.04 -10.50 14.85
CA ALA A 54 -5.55 -11.83 14.61
C ALA A 54 -5.89 -12.55 15.93
N PRO A 55 -6.91 -13.42 15.93
CA PRO A 55 -7.21 -14.32 17.05
C PRO A 55 -5.98 -15.13 17.47
N ALA A 56 -5.86 -15.43 18.76
CA ALA A 56 -4.64 -16.00 19.37
C ALA A 56 -4.21 -17.34 18.73
N ASP A 57 -5.18 -18.13 18.28
CA ASP A 57 -5.04 -19.42 17.61
C ASP A 57 -4.46 -19.32 16.20
N VAL A 58 -4.61 -18.18 15.52
CA VAL A 58 -4.11 -17.97 14.14
C VAL A 58 -3.04 -16.88 14.03
N ARG A 59 -2.79 -16.13 15.10
CA ARG A 59 -1.81 -15.02 15.16
C ARG A 59 -0.39 -15.39 14.72
N HIS A 60 0.02 -16.65 14.93
CA HIS A 60 1.33 -17.18 14.53
C HIS A 60 1.25 -18.13 13.33
N SER A 61 0.08 -18.23 12.69
CA SER A 61 -0.16 -19.13 11.57
C SER A 61 0.77 -18.82 10.41
N ALA A 62 1.46 -19.86 9.90
CA ALA A 62 2.29 -19.74 8.71
C ALA A 62 1.47 -19.26 7.50
N MET A 63 0.24 -19.80 7.35
CA MET A 63 -0.66 -19.41 6.27
C MET A 63 -1.03 -17.92 6.33
N LEU A 64 -1.30 -17.39 7.54
CA LEU A 64 -1.62 -15.97 7.71
C LEU A 64 -0.40 -15.08 7.36
N ARG A 65 0.80 -15.51 7.76
CA ARG A 65 2.04 -14.81 7.43
C ARG A 65 2.31 -14.78 5.93
N GLU A 66 2.14 -15.91 5.25
CA GLU A 66 2.29 -16.01 3.79
C GLU A 66 1.28 -15.10 3.07
N GLN A 67 0.03 -15.05 3.54
CA GLN A 67 -0.97 -14.13 2.99
C GLN A 67 -0.57 -12.66 3.21
N CYS A 68 -0.15 -12.30 4.42
CA CYS A 68 0.34 -10.95 4.70
C CYS A 68 1.51 -10.57 3.79
N GLN A 69 2.45 -11.49 3.58
CA GLN A 69 3.59 -11.29 2.69
C GLN A 69 3.15 -11.07 1.24
N ALA A 70 2.25 -11.91 0.71
CA ALA A 70 1.76 -11.77 -0.65
C ALA A 70 1.06 -10.42 -0.87
N TYR A 71 0.22 -10.00 0.08
CA TYR A 71 -0.43 -8.69 0.00
C TYR A 71 0.55 -7.52 0.15
N ALA A 72 1.59 -7.67 0.96
CA ALA A 72 2.64 -6.66 1.08
C ALA A 72 3.43 -6.51 -0.22
N GLU A 73 3.72 -7.61 -0.92
CA GLU A 73 4.38 -7.60 -2.23
C GLU A 73 3.51 -6.92 -3.30
N ASP A 74 2.23 -7.27 -3.39
CA ASP A 74 1.27 -6.64 -4.32
C ASP A 74 1.18 -5.13 -4.09
N TRP A 75 1.05 -4.71 -2.82
CA TRP A 75 1.01 -3.28 -2.48
C TRP A 75 2.34 -2.58 -2.76
N THR A 76 3.47 -3.24 -2.53
CA THR A 76 4.79 -2.68 -2.84
C THR A 76 4.93 -2.42 -4.34
N ALA A 77 4.47 -3.34 -5.19
CA ALA A 77 4.47 -3.16 -6.63
C ALA A 77 3.61 -1.95 -7.06
N GLU A 78 2.39 -1.83 -6.53
CA GLU A 78 1.52 -0.68 -6.80
C GLU A 78 2.16 0.65 -6.34
N LEU A 79 2.78 0.67 -5.16
CA LEU A 79 3.40 1.88 -4.63
C LEU A 79 4.62 2.31 -5.44
N VAL A 80 5.39 1.35 -5.97
CA VAL A 80 6.49 1.61 -6.93
C VAL A 80 5.96 2.24 -8.22
N GLU A 81 4.88 1.72 -8.78
CA GLU A 81 4.27 2.26 -10.00
C GLU A 81 3.76 3.69 -9.79
N LEU A 82 3.08 3.94 -8.66
CA LEU A 82 2.59 5.26 -8.29
C LEU A 82 3.73 6.26 -8.08
N ALA A 83 4.78 5.87 -7.36
CA ALA A 83 5.94 6.73 -7.11
C ALA A 83 6.66 7.09 -8.43
N THR A 84 6.83 6.12 -9.33
CA THR A 84 7.45 6.34 -10.66
C THR A 84 6.60 7.28 -11.52
N SER A 85 5.28 7.07 -11.52
CA SER A 85 4.34 7.91 -12.26
C SER A 85 4.33 9.36 -11.76
N LEU A 86 4.37 9.58 -10.44
CA LEU A 86 4.43 10.91 -9.84
C LEU A 86 5.76 11.61 -10.12
N SER A 87 6.89 10.89 -10.01
CA SER A 87 8.20 11.45 -10.31
C SER A 87 8.32 11.90 -11.77
N SER A 88 7.75 11.13 -12.70
CA SER A 88 7.75 11.48 -14.13
C SER A 88 6.85 12.67 -14.43
N ALA A 89 5.69 12.79 -13.77
CA ALA A 89 4.80 13.94 -13.89
C ALA A 89 5.45 15.24 -13.37
N THR A 90 6.13 15.19 -12.23
CA THR A 90 6.90 16.34 -11.70
C THR A 90 8.01 16.77 -12.66
N HIS A 91 8.70 15.81 -13.30
CA HIS A 91 9.75 16.13 -14.28
C HIS A 91 9.18 16.77 -15.56
N ALA A 92 8.02 16.31 -16.04
CA ALA A 92 7.36 16.87 -17.22
C ALA A 92 6.81 18.30 -17.00
N ALA A 93 6.48 18.65 -15.76
CA ALA A 93 5.97 19.98 -15.38
C ALA A 93 7.08 21.04 -15.18
N ALA A 94 8.36 20.65 -15.18
CA ALA A 94 9.46 21.60 -15.07
C ALA A 94 9.54 22.49 -16.33
N PRO A 95 9.64 23.83 -16.21
CA PRO A 95 9.65 24.72 -17.35
C PRO A 95 10.88 24.43 -18.22
N ARG A 96 10.64 24.17 -19.52
CA ARG A 96 11.66 24.24 -20.55
C ARG A 96 12.20 25.67 -20.57
N ASN A 97 13.30 25.89 -19.86
CA ASN A 97 14.01 27.15 -19.87
C ASN A 97 14.59 27.28 -21.28
N ASP A 98 13.96 28.09 -22.12
CA ASP A 98 14.41 28.38 -23.48
C ASP A 98 15.54 29.42 -23.38
N PRO A 99 16.82 29.04 -23.55
CA PRO A 99 17.93 29.97 -23.43
C PRO A 99 18.11 30.62 -24.81
N GLY A 100 17.21 31.54 -25.15
CA GLY A 100 17.18 32.12 -26.49
C GLY A 100 16.33 33.38 -26.60
N ARG A 101 16.72 34.45 -25.90
CA ARG A 101 16.30 35.80 -26.25
C ARG A 101 17.38 36.82 -25.98
#